data_AF-A0A952TKF1-F1
#
_entry.id   AF-A0A952TKF1-F1
#
_cell.length_a   1.000
_cell.length_b   1.000
_cell.length_c   1.000
_cell.angle_alpha   90.00
_cell.angle_beta   90.00
_cell.angle_gamma   90.00
#
_symmetry.space_group_name_H-M   'P 1'
#
loop_
_entity.id
_entity.type
_entity.pdbx_description
1 polymer ?
#
loop_
_entity_poly.entity_id
_entity_poly.type
_entity_poly.pdbx_seq_one_letter_code
_entity_poly.pdbx_strand_id
1 'polypeptide(L)'
;MITNADLTLYNKYIEERKERFQRVQLLGVMWENRKARNVLASGGNIAADQAAIYIPMSIPGYLAPKEWQAGQDESGDEDLVTWTLQTGDFVVRGLVDDELDDDFGPSALKAKYDDVLAISSVDTMKAGGEAMHHWQVGAK
;
A
#
# COMPACT_ATOMS: atom_id res chain seq x y z
N MET A 1 12.84 12.70 -3.56
CA MET A 1 11.39 12.91 -3.39
C MET A 1 11.12 13.58 -2.04
N ILE A 2 10.11 14.45 -1.93
CA ILE A 2 9.66 14.97 -0.61
C ILE A 2 8.71 13.94 -0.01
N THR A 3 8.93 13.56 1.24
CA THR A 3 8.10 12.62 2.01
C THR A 3 7.39 13.38 3.12
N ASN A 4 6.16 13.02 3.45
CA ASN A 4 5.31 13.78 4.39
C ASN A 4 4.48 12.90 5.33
N ALA A 5 4.58 11.58 5.22
CA ALA A 5 3.82 10.63 6.01
C ALA A 5 4.55 9.29 6.09
N ASP A 6 4.14 8.48 7.05
CA ASP A 6 4.42 7.05 7.08
C ASP A 6 3.18 6.28 6.63
N LEU A 7 3.36 5.01 6.28
CA LEU A 7 2.32 4.17 5.72
C LEU A 7 2.41 2.77 6.31
N THR A 8 1.27 2.19 6.66
CA THR A 8 1.16 0.76 6.92
C THR A 8 0.47 0.09 5.74
N LEU A 9 1.14 -0.88 5.15
CA LEU A 9 0.68 -1.69 4.04
C LEU A 9 0.27 -3.06 4.56
N TYR A 10 -0.85 -3.58 4.07
CA TYR A 10 -1.31 -4.93 4.33
C TYR A 10 -1.36 -5.69 3.00
N ASN A 11 -0.34 -6.51 2.76
CA ASN A 11 -0.26 -7.36 1.57
C ASN A 11 -1.14 -8.59 1.75
N LYS A 12 -2.11 -8.74 0.85
CA LYS A 12 -3.01 -9.89 0.85
C LYS A 12 -2.32 -11.12 0.28
N TYR A 13 -2.37 -12.23 0.99
CA TYR A 13 -1.97 -13.56 0.50
C TYR A 13 -3.02 -14.61 0.83
N ILE A 14 -2.91 -15.77 0.17
CA ILE A 14 -3.78 -16.91 0.42
C ILE A 14 -2.95 -17.99 1.09
N GLU A 15 -3.33 -18.34 2.31
CA GLU A 15 -2.74 -19.41 3.10
C GLU A 15 -3.85 -20.37 3.49
N GLU A 16 -3.68 -21.66 3.21
CA GLU A 16 -4.68 -22.70 3.55
C GLU A 16 -6.12 -22.40 3.07
N ARG A 17 -6.25 -21.77 1.88
CA ARG A 17 -7.55 -21.33 1.29
C ARG A 17 -8.25 -20.20 2.06
N LYS A 18 -7.57 -19.60 3.04
CA LYS A 18 -8.01 -18.40 3.75
C LYS A 18 -7.24 -17.18 3.24
N GLU A 19 -7.93 -16.04 3.23
CA GLU A 19 -7.29 -14.75 2.96
C GLU A 19 -6.56 -14.30 4.23
N ARG A 20 -5.25 -14.06 4.11
CA ARG A 20 -4.39 -13.53 5.15
C ARG A 20 -3.79 -12.21 4.70
N PHE A 21 -3.30 -11.43 5.65
CA PHE A 21 -2.68 -10.14 5.37
C PHE A 21 -1.36 -10.03 6.13
N GLN A 22 -0.29 -9.75 5.41
CA GLN A 22 1.01 -9.44 5.99
C GLN A 22 1.11 -7.93 6.17
N ARG A 23 1.33 -7.50 7.41
CA ARG A 23 1.50 -6.08 7.74
C ARG A 23 2.96 -5.65 7.54
N VAL A 24 3.16 -4.53 6.86
CA VAL A 24 4.47 -3.91 6.65
C VAL A 24 4.38 -2.41 6.88
N GLN A 25 5.28 -1.87 7.68
CA GLN A 25 5.37 -0.44 7.96
C GLN A 25 6.43 0.19 7.06
N LEU A 26 6.01 1.15 6.24
CA LEU A 26 6.84 1.88 5.28
C LEU A 26 7.03 3.31 5.77
N LEU A 27 8.27 3.64 6.13
CA LEU A 27 8.66 4.95 6.63
C LEU A 27 8.98 5.90 5.48
N GLY A 28 8.62 7.18 5.63
CA GLY A 28 9.00 8.22 4.67
C GLY A 28 8.40 8.00 3.30
N VAL A 29 7.07 7.96 3.22
CA VAL A 29 6.31 8.02 1.97
C VAL A 29 5.77 9.43 1.73
N MET A 30 5.30 9.69 0.51
CA MET A 30 4.47 10.87 0.23
C MET A 30 3.02 10.43 0.11
N TRP A 31 2.17 10.93 1.00
CA TRP A 31 0.73 10.72 0.97
C TRP A 31 0.03 12.01 0.54
N GLU A 32 -0.72 11.94 -0.55
CA GLU A 32 -1.56 13.02 -1.06
C GLU A 32 -3.03 12.59 -1.03
N ASN A 33 -3.81 13.20 -0.14
CA ASN A 33 -5.26 13.05 -0.15
C ASN A 33 -5.85 13.81 -1.35
N ARG A 34 -6.52 13.09 -2.25
CA ARG A 34 -7.20 13.66 -3.42
C ARG A 34 -8.69 13.96 -3.16
N LYS A 35 -9.14 13.79 -1.91
CA LYS A 35 -10.55 13.85 -1.46
C LYS A 35 -11.26 15.23 -1.58
N ALA A 36 -10.78 16.18 -2.39
CA ALA A 36 -11.38 17.51 -2.48
C ALA A 36 -11.25 18.20 -3.85
N ARG A 37 -11.68 17.56 -4.96
CA ARG A 37 -12.18 18.27 -6.18
C ARG A 37 -12.71 17.30 -7.25
N ASN A 38 -13.86 16.66 -7.03
CA ASN A 38 -14.61 16.08 -8.15
C ASN A 38 -16.13 16.18 -7.97
N VAL A 39 -16.58 17.34 -7.50
CA VAL A 39 -17.94 17.82 -7.77
C VAL A 39 -17.86 18.73 -9.00
N LEU A 40 -17.54 18.16 -10.17
CA LEU A 40 -17.55 18.90 -11.43
C LEU A 40 -18.64 18.32 -12.34
N ALA A 41 -19.82 18.93 -12.22
CA ALA A 41 -20.72 19.40 -13.28
C ALA A 41 -21.12 18.48 -14.46
N SER A 42 -20.72 17.22 -14.55
CA SER A 42 -21.06 16.37 -15.70
C SER A 42 -21.12 14.89 -15.32
N GLY A 43 -22.12 14.50 -14.53
CA GLY A 43 -22.85 13.21 -14.55
C GLY A 43 -22.12 11.87 -14.75
N GLY A 44 -20.80 11.80 -14.60
CA GLY A 44 -20.00 10.61 -14.86
C GLY A 44 -19.34 10.12 -13.57
N ASN A 45 -19.86 9.01 -13.02
CA ASN A 45 -19.27 8.30 -11.89
C ASN A 45 -17.97 7.61 -12.31
N ILE A 46 -16.87 8.36 -12.42
CA ILE A 46 -15.55 7.76 -12.37
C ILE A 46 -15.19 7.69 -10.89
N ALA A 47 -15.12 6.47 -10.34
CA ALA A 47 -14.63 6.22 -9.00
C ALA A 47 -13.15 6.65 -8.94
N ALA A 48 -12.92 7.93 -8.68
CA ALA A 48 -11.59 8.53 -8.61
C ALA A 48 -10.86 8.04 -7.36
N ASP A 49 -9.55 7.88 -7.46
CA ASP A 49 -8.71 7.51 -6.33
C ASP A 49 -8.82 8.56 -5.21
N GLN A 50 -9.06 8.10 -3.99
CA GLN A 50 -9.22 8.95 -2.82
C GLN A 50 -7.87 9.50 -2.34
N ALA A 51 -6.78 8.79 -2.59
CA ALA A 51 -5.41 9.24 -2.34
C ALA A 51 -4.45 8.77 -3.43
N ALA A 52 -3.38 9.54 -3.61
CA ALA A 52 -2.17 9.10 -4.30
C ALA A 52 -1.02 9.00 -3.32
N ILE A 53 -0.37 7.86 -3.34
CA ILE A 53 0.73 7.53 -2.44
C ILE A 53 1.96 7.33 -3.30
N TYR A 54 3.05 7.98 -2.94
CA TYR A 54 4.32 7.82 -3.63
C TYR A 54 5.31 7.17 -2.67
N ILE A 55 5.76 5.98 -3.04
CA ILE A 55 6.63 5.13 -2.22
C ILE A 55 8.01 5.12 -2.86
N PRO A 56 9.05 5.67 -2.22
CA PRO A 56 10.41 5.66 -2.77
C PRO A 56 10.95 4.25 -3.01
N MET A 57 11.64 4.04 -4.13
CA MET A 57 12.31 2.76 -4.44
C MET A 57 13.54 2.48 -3.58
N SER A 58 13.95 3.45 -2.77
CA SER A 58 15.01 3.27 -1.78
C SER A 58 14.57 2.48 -0.55
N ILE A 59 13.27 2.24 -0.37
CA ILE A 59 12.78 1.40 0.74
C ILE A 59 13.09 -0.07 0.40
N PRO A 60 13.87 -0.77 1.25
CA PRO A 60 14.26 -2.16 1.00
C PRO A 60 13.08 -3.12 1.16
N GLY A 61 13.23 -4.35 0.66
CA GLY A 61 12.23 -5.42 0.81
C GLY A 61 11.13 -5.48 -0.24
N TYR A 62 11.11 -4.54 -1.19
CA TYR A 62 10.18 -4.63 -2.31
C TYR A 62 10.49 -5.82 -3.22
N LEU A 63 9.49 -6.66 -3.46
CA LEU A 63 9.48 -7.72 -4.46
C LEU A 63 8.35 -7.46 -5.46
N ALA A 64 8.55 -7.82 -6.73
CA ALA A 64 7.45 -7.76 -7.68
C ALA A 64 6.36 -8.76 -7.29
N PRO A 65 5.06 -8.51 -7.58
CA PRO A 65 3.97 -9.40 -7.18
C PRO A 65 4.16 -10.87 -7.58
N LYS A 66 4.78 -11.12 -8.75
CA LYS A 66 5.09 -12.48 -9.21
C LYS A 66 6.19 -13.16 -8.39
N GLU A 67 7.22 -12.41 -8.01
CA GLU A 67 8.34 -12.91 -7.21
C GLU A 67 7.90 -13.16 -5.77
N TRP A 68 7.12 -12.24 -5.21
CA TRP A 68 6.55 -12.37 -3.87
C TRP A 68 5.61 -13.59 -3.75
N GLN A 69 4.79 -13.85 -4.78
CA GLN A 69 3.96 -15.07 -4.83
C GLN A 69 4.78 -16.35 -5.05
N ALA A 70 5.97 -16.26 -5.64
CA ALA A 70 6.82 -17.42 -5.94
C ALA A 70 7.73 -17.80 -4.75
N GLY A 71 8.09 -16.84 -3.89
CA GLY A 71 8.98 -17.06 -2.75
C GLY A 71 8.57 -16.22 -1.55
N GLN A 72 7.58 -16.67 -0.79
CA GLN A 72 7.20 -16.08 0.50
C GLN A 72 8.25 -16.31 1.62
N ASP A 73 9.36 -17.03 1.35
CA ASP A 73 10.18 -17.65 2.41
C ASP A 73 11.71 -17.47 2.28
N GLU A 74 12.23 -16.57 1.42
CA GLU A 74 13.68 -16.51 1.14
C GLU A 74 14.36 -15.14 1.35
N SER A 75 13.77 -14.20 2.09
CA SER A 75 14.65 -13.19 2.72
C SER A 75 15.38 -13.88 3.86
N GLY A 76 16.61 -14.34 3.60
CA GLY A 76 17.51 -14.89 4.62
C GLY A 76 17.99 -13.85 5.66
N ASP A 77 17.26 -12.75 5.80
CA ASP A 77 17.50 -11.64 6.70
C ASP A 77 16.25 -11.48 7.59
N GLU A 78 16.38 -11.91 8.84
CA GLU A 78 15.30 -11.98 9.83
C GLU A 78 14.75 -10.61 10.25
N ASP A 79 15.48 -9.52 9.96
CA ASP A 79 15.06 -8.13 10.20
C ASP A 79 14.37 -7.50 8.98
N LEU A 80 14.53 -8.08 7.78
CA LEU A 80 14.02 -7.50 6.54
C LEU A 80 12.69 -8.11 6.12
N VAL A 81 11.61 -7.37 6.38
CA VAL A 81 10.26 -7.76 5.96
C VAL A 81 10.09 -7.52 4.46
N THR A 82 9.79 -8.57 3.69
CA THR A 82 9.48 -8.45 2.26
C THR A 82 8.06 -7.96 2.05
N TRP A 83 7.86 -7.16 1.01
CA TRP A 83 6.56 -6.57 0.67
C TRP A 83 6.40 -6.39 -0.83
N THR A 84 5.16 -6.21 -1.26
CA THR A 84 4.80 -6.02 -2.67
C THR A 84 3.75 -4.92 -2.82
N LEU A 85 3.43 -4.52 -4.05
CA LEU A 85 2.32 -3.62 -4.32
C LEU A 85 1.43 -4.26 -5.38
N GLN A 86 0.23 -4.69 -4.98
CA GLN A 86 -0.76 -5.27 -5.87
C GLN A 86 -2.16 -4.71 -5.61
N THR A 87 -2.99 -4.73 -6.65
CA THR A 87 -4.40 -4.30 -6.55
C THR A 87 -5.15 -5.18 -5.54
N GLY A 88 -5.86 -4.54 -4.62
CA GLY A 88 -6.62 -5.22 -3.57
C GLY A 88 -5.91 -5.34 -2.21
N ASP A 89 -4.64 -4.93 -2.12
CA ASP A 89 -3.99 -4.70 -0.83
C ASP A 89 -4.57 -3.46 -0.14
N PHE A 90 -4.41 -3.39 1.19
CA PHE A 90 -4.86 -2.24 1.97
C PHE A 90 -3.69 -1.37 2.41
N VAL A 91 -3.92 -0.07 2.42
CA VAL A 91 -2.96 0.94 2.86
C VAL A 91 -3.63 1.82 3.92
N VAL A 92 -2.90 2.08 4.99
CA VAL A 92 -3.35 2.94 6.10
C VAL A 92 -2.31 4.02 6.31
N ARG A 93 -2.76 5.27 6.38
CA ARG A 93 -1.86 6.38 6.68
C ARG A 93 -1.39 6.28 8.14
N GLY A 94 -0.07 6.31 8.34
CA GLY A 94 0.58 6.19 9.64
C GLY A 94 1.09 4.79 9.94
N LEU A 95 1.76 4.67 11.09
CA LEU A 95 2.27 3.40 11.63
C LEU A 95 1.19 2.77 12.49
N VAL A 96 0.70 1.60 12.05
CA VAL A 96 -0.32 0.81 12.74
C VAL A 96 0.34 -0.47 13.24
N ASP A 97 0.17 -0.78 14.52
CA ASP A 97 0.71 -1.97 15.18
C ASP A 97 -0.32 -3.11 15.30
N ASP A 98 -1.56 -2.91 14.84
CA ASP A 98 -2.55 -3.99 14.78
C ASP A 98 -2.22 -4.95 13.64
N GLU A 99 -2.25 -6.24 13.92
CA GLU A 99 -2.17 -7.29 12.91
C GLU A 99 -3.58 -7.69 12.48
N LEU A 100 -3.75 -8.07 11.22
CA LEU A 100 -5.03 -8.56 10.71
C LEU A 100 -5.09 -10.09 10.89
N ASP A 101 -5.84 -10.53 11.88
CA ASP A 101 -6.09 -11.95 12.17
C ASP A 101 -7.54 -12.38 11.84
N ASP A 102 -7.91 -13.65 12.13
CA ASP A 102 -9.27 -14.16 11.85
C ASP A 102 -10.36 -13.37 12.63
N ASP A 103 -10.03 -12.74 13.77
CA ASP A 103 -10.95 -11.94 14.60
C ASP A 103 -10.91 -10.45 14.21
N PHE A 104 -9.70 -9.91 13.95
CA PHE A 104 -9.51 -8.54 13.47
C PHE A 104 -9.38 -8.46 11.94
N GLY A 105 -10.52 -8.58 11.25
CA GLY A 105 -10.57 -8.51 9.79
C GLY A 105 -10.47 -7.07 9.20
N PRO A 106 -10.37 -6.94 7.86
CA PRO A 106 -10.26 -5.64 7.18
C PRO A 106 -11.45 -4.70 7.44
N SER A 107 -12.62 -5.25 7.79
CA SER A 107 -13.78 -4.46 8.22
C SER A 107 -13.57 -3.78 9.57
N ALA A 108 -12.88 -4.45 10.51
CA ALA A 108 -12.56 -3.90 11.83
C ALA A 108 -11.47 -2.82 11.70
N LEU A 109 -10.49 -3.03 10.83
CA LEU A 109 -9.48 -2.02 10.50
C LEU A 109 -10.13 -0.74 9.94
N LYS A 110 -11.06 -0.87 8.98
CA LYS A 110 -11.84 0.25 8.44
C LYS A 110 -12.75 0.94 9.46
N ALA A 111 -13.18 0.21 10.50
CA ALA A 111 -13.98 0.78 11.58
C ALA A 111 -13.12 1.53 12.61
N LYS A 112 -11.86 1.10 12.79
CA LYS A 112 -10.92 1.68 13.76
C LYS A 112 -10.15 2.88 13.20
N TYR A 113 -9.83 2.88 11.91
CA TYR A 113 -9.03 3.89 11.23
C TYR A 113 -9.80 4.56 10.09
N ASP A 114 -9.79 5.90 10.05
CA ASP A 114 -10.48 6.69 9.02
C ASP A 114 -9.79 6.67 7.65
N ASP A 115 -8.46 6.50 7.62
CA ASP A 115 -7.63 6.60 6.41
C ASP A 115 -7.21 5.23 5.85
N VAL A 116 -8.12 4.25 5.86
CA VAL A 116 -7.90 2.92 5.24
C VAL A 116 -8.38 2.94 3.79
N LEU A 117 -7.46 2.74 2.84
CA LEU A 117 -7.77 2.69 1.41
C LEU A 117 -7.31 1.36 0.80
N ALA A 118 -7.97 0.93 -0.27
CA ALA A 118 -7.55 -0.22 -1.05
C ALA A 118 -6.75 0.22 -2.28
N ILE A 119 -5.63 -0.43 -2.56
CA ILE A 119 -4.83 -0.18 -3.75
C ILE A 119 -5.65 -0.49 -4.99
N SER A 120 -5.82 0.51 -5.86
CA SER A 120 -6.54 0.41 -7.14
C SER A 120 -5.56 0.27 -8.31
N SER A 121 -4.48 1.04 -8.30
CA SER A 121 -3.46 1.06 -9.35
C SER A 121 -2.06 1.23 -8.77
N VAL A 122 -1.07 0.72 -9.50
CA VAL A 122 0.35 0.84 -9.16
C VAL A 122 1.12 1.15 -10.43
N ASP A 123 1.79 2.30 -10.45
CA ASP A 123 2.60 2.78 -11.56
C ASP A 123 4.07 2.87 -11.13
N THR A 124 4.97 2.42 -11.99
CA THR A 124 6.42 2.43 -11.73
C THR A 124 7.04 3.67 -12.36
N MET A 125 7.49 4.61 -11.52
CA MET A 125 8.11 5.86 -11.97
C MET A 125 9.63 5.80 -11.75
N LYS A 126 10.36 5.46 -12.81
CA LYS A 126 11.84 5.43 -12.85
C LYS A 126 12.43 6.62 -13.61
N ALA A 127 11.76 7.77 -13.56
CA ALA A 127 12.22 8.97 -14.23
C ALA A 127 13.04 9.85 -13.27
N GLY A 128 14.19 10.35 -13.75
CA GLY A 128 15.09 11.19 -12.97
C GLY A 128 16.30 10.44 -12.39
N GLY A 129 16.93 11.01 -11.37
CA GLY A 129 17.97 10.31 -10.60
C GLY A 129 17.37 9.27 -9.66
N GLU A 130 18.19 8.34 -9.16
CA GLU A 130 17.72 7.21 -8.32
C GLU A 130 16.93 7.65 -7.08
N ALA A 131 17.27 8.79 -6.48
CA ALA A 131 16.54 9.40 -5.36
C ALA A 131 15.13 9.93 -5.71
N MET A 132 14.77 9.91 -6.99
CA MET A 132 13.45 10.27 -7.51
C MET A 132 12.67 9.06 -7.99
N HIS A 133 13.25 7.87 -8.02
CA HIS A 133 12.54 6.66 -8.39
C HIS A 133 11.53 6.28 -7.31
N HIS A 134 10.29 6.04 -7.71
CA HIS A 134 9.20 5.73 -6.79
C HIS A 134 8.11 4.90 -7.47
N TRP A 135 7.31 4.23 -6.66
CA TRP A 135 6.02 3.71 -7.08
C TRP A 135 4.95 4.75 -6.79
N GLN A 136 4.10 5.01 -7.77
CA GLN A 136 2.90 5.80 -7.58
C GLN A 136 1.71 4.84 -7.42
N VAL A 137 1.06 4.90 -6.28
CA VAL A 137 -0.04 4.03 -5.90
C VAL A 137 -1.32 4.85 -5.83
N GLY A 138 -2.32 4.48 -6.63
CA GLY A 138 -3.69 4.96 -6.49
C GLY A 138 -4.41 4.10 -5.46
N ALA A 139 -5.16 4.74 -4.55
CA ALA A 139 -5.95 4.02 -3.55
C ALA A 139 -7.35 4.63 -3.39
N LYS A 140 -8.36 3.77 -3.19
CA LYS A 140 -9.78 4.16 -3.12
C LYS A 140 -10.57 3.45 -2.03
#